data_AF-U3M267-F1
#
_entry.id   AF-U3M267-F1
#
_cell.length_a   1.000
_cell.length_b   1.000
_cell.length_c   1.000
_cell.angle_alpha   90.00
_cell.angle_beta   90.00
_cell.angle_gamma   90.00
#
_symmetry.space_group_name_H-M   'P 1'
#
loop_
_entity.id
_entity.type
_entity.pdbx_description
1 polymer ?
#
loop_
_entity_poly.entity_id
_entity_poly.type
_entity_poly.pdbx_seq_one_letter_code
_entity_poly.pdbx_strand_id
1 'polypeptide(L)'
;GKSTTTGHLIYKCGGIDKRTIEKFEKEAAELGKGSFKYAWVLDKLKAERERGITIDIALWKFETPKYMVTVIDAPGHRDFIKNMITGTSQADCGILIIAAGTGEFEAGISKDGQTREHALLAFTLGVRQLIVAINKMDSTKYSEARYNEIVKEVSGSIKKVGFNPKSVPFVPISGWNGDNMLEESPNMPWFKGWTKESKAGNKTGKTLLEAIDAIEPPVRPSDKPLRLPLQDVYKIGGIGTVPVGRVETGVIKAGMIVNFAPANVTTEVKSVEMHHEQLVEGVPGDNVGFNVKNVSVKDIRRGNVCSDSKNDPAKEAGSFTAQVIVLNHPG
;
A
#
# COMPACT_ATOMS: atom_id res chain seq x y z
N GLY A 1 -8.29 -7.82 -12.48
CA GLY A 1 -9.07 -8.21 -11.29
C GLY A 1 -8.29 -8.00 -10.01
N LYS A 2 -7.87 -6.75 -9.74
CA LYS A 2 -7.15 -6.39 -8.51
C LYS A 2 -8.07 -6.52 -7.29
N SER A 3 -9.22 -5.85 -7.33
CA SER A 3 -10.18 -5.84 -6.22
C SER A 3 -10.74 -7.24 -5.90
N THR A 4 -10.94 -8.09 -6.91
CA THR A 4 -11.29 -9.51 -6.69
C THR A 4 -10.21 -10.26 -5.92
N THR A 5 -8.95 -10.15 -6.34
CA THR A 5 -7.80 -10.80 -5.68
C THR A 5 -7.64 -10.29 -4.25
N THR A 6 -7.69 -8.98 -4.04
CA THR A 6 -7.59 -8.35 -2.72
C THR A 6 -8.74 -8.76 -1.81
N GLY A 7 -9.97 -8.71 -2.31
CA GLY A 7 -11.16 -9.13 -1.55
C GLY A 7 -11.13 -10.60 -1.17
N HIS A 8 -10.62 -11.47 -2.05
CA HIS A 8 -10.43 -12.88 -1.74
C HIS A 8 -9.42 -13.08 -0.60
N LEU A 9 -8.27 -12.38 -0.62
CA LEU A 9 -7.29 -12.44 0.46
C LEU A 9 -7.91 -12.02 1.80
N ILE A 10 -8.62 -10.88 1.81
CA ILE A 10 -9.27 -10.37 3.03
C ILE A 10 -10.32 -11.35 3.55
N TYR A 11 -11.13 -11.91 2.65
CA TYR A 11 -12.17 -12.89 2.98
C TYR A 11 -11.58 -14.15 3.63
N LYS A 12 -10.52 -14.70 3.03
CA LYS A 12 -9.93 -15.97 3.49
C LYS A 12 -8.99 -15.82 4.68
N CYS A 13 -8.32 -14.68 4.81
CA CYS A 13 -7.37 -14.41 5.91
C CYS A 13 -8.05 -13.74 7.13
N GLY A 14 -9.38 -13.85 7.26
CA GLY A 14 -10.11 -13.45 8.46
C GLY A 14 -10.28 -11.95 8.68
N GLY A 15 -10.08 -11.12 7.65
CA GLY A 15 -10.20 -9.66 7.77
C GLY A 15 -11.64 -9.15 7.94
N ILE A 16 -12.65 -10.02 7.78
CA ILE A 16 -14.08 -9.69 7.87
C ILE A 16 -14.83 -10.80 8.58
N ASP A 17 -15.77 -10.44 9.46
CA ASP A 17 -16.63 -11.38 10.16
C ASP A 17 -17.62 -12.08 9.19
N LYS A 18 -17.96 -13.34 9.50
CA LYS A 18 -18.83 -14.17 8.65
C LYS A 18 -20.21 -13.55 8.38
N ARG A 19 -20.76 -12.79 9.34
CA ARG A 19 -22.09 -12.18 9.20
C ARG A 19 -22.08 -11.03 8.19
N THR A 20 -21.03 -10.21 8.22
CA THR A 20 -20.82 -9.14 7.24
C THR A 20 -20.58 -9.70 5.84
N ILE A 21 -19.85 -10.82 5.74
CA ILE A 21 -19.67 -11.57 4.49
C ILE A 21 -21.02 -12.02 3.90
N GLU A 22 -21.85 -12.70 4.68
CA GLU A 22 -23.16 -13.21 4.21
C GLU A 22 -24.07 -12.09 3.74
N LYS A 23 -24.03 -10.94 4.46
CA LYS A 23 -24.76 -9.73 4.05
C LYS A 23 -24.30 -9.23 2.68
N PHE A 24 -22.99 -9.12 2.44
CA PHE A 24 -22.47 -8.65 1.16
C PHE A 24 -22.74 -9.61 0.00
N GLU A 25 -22.67 -10.92 0.23
CA GLU A 25 -23.03 -11.91 -0.80
C GLU A 25 -24.50 -11.78 -1.20
N LYS A 26 -25.39 -11.56 -0.23
CA LYS A 26 -26.82 -11.35 -0.48
C LYS A 26 -27.09 -10.05 -1.25
N GLU A 27 -26.48 -8.93 -0.84
CA GLU A 27 -26.62 -7.64 -1.53
C GLU A 27 -26.11 -7.71 -2.99
N ALA A 28 -24.96 -8.36 -3.22
CA ALA A 28 -24.40 -8.52 -4.56
C ALA A 28 -25.30 -9.38 -5.47
N ALA A 29 -25.93 -10.42 -4.91
CA ALA A 29 -26.87 -11.27 -5.63
C ALA A 29 -28.18 -10.52 -5.98
N GLU A 30 -28.73 -9.74 -5.05
CA GLU A 30 -29.95 -8.94 -5.27
C GLU A 30 -29.78 -7.89 -6.38
N LEU A 31 -28.56 -7.36 -6.56
CA LEU A 31 -28.23 -6.40 -7.62
C LEU A 31 -27.84 -7.05 -8.95
N GLY A 32 -27.99 -8.37 -9.10
CA GLY A 32 -27.64 -9.11 -10.32
C GLY A 32 -26.13 -9.15 -10.61
N LYS A 33 -25.29 -8.72 -9.66
CA LYS A 33 -23.83 -8.69 -9.75
C LYS A 33 -23.19 -9.76 -8.86
N GLY A 34 -23.85 -10.92 -8.70
CA GLY A 34 -23.35 -12.02 -7.88
C GLY A 34 -21.95 -12.52 -8.29
N SER A 35 -21.56 -12.30 -9.55
CA SER A 35 -20.21 -12.55 -10.08
C SER A 35 -19.11 -11.62 -9.54
N PHE A 36 -19.42 -10.65 -8.66
CA PHE A 36 -18.47 -9.69 -8.10
C PHE A 36 -18.38 -9.71 -6.56
N LYS A 37 -18.80 -10.80 -5.93
CA LYS A 37 -18.89 -10.90 -4.46
C LYS A 37 -17.62 -10.48 -3.69
N TYR A 38 -16.43 -10.81 -4.20
CA TYR A 38 -15.16 -10.42 -3.56
C TYR A 38 -14.79 -8.96 -3.82
N ALA A 39 -15.16 -8.36 -4.95
CA ALA A 39 -14.91 -6.93 -5.19
C ALA A 39 -15.83 -6.05 -4.32
N TRP A 40 -17.05 -6.52 -4.05
CA TRP A 40 -18.03 -5.84 -3.20
C TRP A 40 -17.57 -5.59 -1.76
N VAL A 41 -16.64 -6.42 -1.29
CA VAL A 41 -15.97 -6.24 0.00
C VAL A 41 -15.22 -4.91 0.06
N LEU A 42 -14.57 -4.50 -1.04
CA LEU A 42 -13.71 -3.33 -1.08
C LEU A 42 -14.47 -2.05 -1.45
N ASP A 43 -15.47 -2.17 -2.31
CA ASP A 43 -16.23 -1.04 -2.85
C ASP A 43 -17.23 -0.52 -1.79
N LYS A 44 -16.88 0.57 -1.10
CA LYS A 44 -17.72 1.19 -0.06
C LYS A 44 -18.66 2.25 -0.64
N LEU A 45 -18.27 2.91 -1.73
CA LEU A 45 -19.08 3.98 -2.33
C LEU A 45 -20.13 3.41 -3.28
N LYS A 46 -21.35 3.97 -3.25
CA LYS A 46 -22.43 3.58 -4.16
C LYS A 46 -22.01 3.72 -5.64
N ALA A 47 -21.22 4.74 -5.96
CA ALA A 47 -20.67 4.96 -7.29
C ALA A 47 -19.61 3.92 -7.72
N GLU A 48 -18.81 3.40 -6.78
CA GLU A 48 -17.88 2.29 -7.04
C GLU A 48 -18.66 1.01 -7.38
N ARG A 49 -19.67 0.70 -6.57
CA ARG A 49 -20.57 -0.44 -6.73
C ARG A 49 -21.37 -0.42 -8.03
N GLU A 50 -21.87 0.74 -8.43
CA GLU A 50 -22.63 0.90 -9.67
C GLU A 50 -21.74 0.76 -10.91
N ARG A 51 -20.55 1.36 -10.90
CA ARG A 51 -19.63 1.38 -12.05
C ARG A 51 -18.65 0.20 -12.11
N GLY A 52 -18.48 -0.56 -11.02
CA GLY A 52 -17.53 -1.67 -10.94
C GLY A 52 -16.06 -1.24 -11.00
N ILE A 53 -15.75 -0.02 -10.55
CA ILE A 53 -14.40 0.55 -10.51
C ILE A 53 -14.10 1.09 -9.11
N THR A 54 -12.88 0.86 -8.60
CA THR A 54 -12.38 1.44 -7.34
C THR A 54 -12.10 2.93 -7.54
N ILE A 55 -12.58 3.79 -6.63
CA ILE A 55 -12.51 5.26 -6.72
C ILE A 55 -11.69 5.83 -5.54
N ASP A 56 -11.94 5.36 -4.31
CA ASP A 56 -11.25 5.81 -3.10
C ASP A 56 -10.39 4.72 -2.47
N ILE A 57 -9.44 5.12 -1.61
CA ILE A 57 -8.54 4.19 -0.93
C ILE A 57 -9.30 3.50 0.20
N ALA A 58 -9.53 2.20 0.06
CA ALA A 58 -10.06 1.40 1.15
C ALA A 58 -8.90 0.74 1.92
N LEU A 59 -8.77 1.06 3.21
CA LEU A 59 -7.83 0.40 4.13
C LEU A 59 -8.47 -0.85 4.70
N TRP A 60 -7.87 -2.00 4.39
CA TRP A 60 -8.29 -3.29 4.93
C TRP A 60 -7.13 -4.01 5.57
N LYS A 61 -7.39 -4.74 6.64
CA LYS A 61 -6.37 -5.49 7.35
C LYS A 61 -6.61 -6.98 7.19
N PHE A 62 -5.53 -7.74 7.06
CA PHE A 62 -5.53 -9.19 7.20
C PHE A 62 -4.21 -9.65 7.79
N GLU A 63 -4.17 -10.88 8.31
CA GLU A 63 -2.99 -11.43 8.96
C GLU A 63 -2.32 -12.49 8.09
N THR A 64 -0.99 -12.46 8.04
CA THR A 64 -0.13 -13.56 7.61
C THR A 64 0.52 -14.19 8.85
N PRO A 65 1.20 -15.34 8.73
CA PRO A 65 1.93 -15.92 9.85
C PRO A 65 2.92 -14.96 10.53
N LYS A 66 3.51 -13.99 9.81
CA LYS A 66 4.47 -13.02 10.36
C LYS A 66 3.95 -11.59 10.51
N TYR A 67 2.98 -11.18 9.72
CA TYR A 67 2.63 -9.75 9.60
C TYR A 67 1.14 -9.49 9.71
N MET A 68 0.78 -8.38 10.36
CA MET A 68 -0.52 -7.74 10.18
C MET A 68 -0.41 -6.81 8.97
N VAL A 69 -1.00 -7.22 7.85
CA VAL A 69 -0.89 -6.50 6.57
C VAL A 69 -2.07 -5.54 6.44
N THR A 70 -1.77 -4.27 6.17
CA THR A 70 -2.78 -3.30 5.74
C THR A 70 -2.70 -3.15 4.22
N VAL A 71 -3.78 -3.45 3.52
CA VAL A 71 -3.89 -3.28 2.07
C VAL A 71 -4.44 -1.91 1.74
N ILE A 72 -3.82 -1.30 0.75
CA ILE A 72 -4.24 -0.06 0.12
C ILE A 72 -4.70 -0.44 -1.29
N ASP A 73 -6.01 -0.53 -1.52
CA ASP A 73 -6.51 -0.79 -2.87
C ASP A 73 -6.41 0.49 -3.71
N ALA A 74 -5.38 0.56 -4.57
CA ALA A 74 -5.15 1.74 -5.40
C ALA A 74 -6.09 1.74 -6.62
N PRO A 75 -6.81 2.84 -6.90
CA PRO A 75 -7.72 2.91 -8.03
C PRO A 75 -6.98 2.72 -9.36
N GLY A 76 -7.60 1.99 -10.27
CA GLY A 76 -7.00 1.67 -11.57
C GLY A 76 -7.28 2.69 -12.66
N HIS A 77 -8.10 3.71 -12.43
CA HIS A 77 -8.45 4.66 -13.49
C HIS A 77 -7.44 5.82 -13.57
N ARG A 78 -7.17 6.31 -14.78
CA ARG A 78 -6.24 7.43 -15.04
C ARG A 78 -6.57 8.68 -14.20
N ASP A 79 -7.85 8.93 -13.96
CA ASP A 79 -8.33 10.09 -13.21
C ASP A 79 -8.00 10.05 -11.70
N PHE A 80 -7.55 8.90 -11.17
CA PHE A 80 -7.31 8.71 -9.73
C PHE A 80 -5.84 8.49 -9.37
N ILE A 81 -4.90 8.88 -10.25
CA ILE A 81 -3.45 8.81 -9.98
C ILE A 81 -3.07 9.59 -8.71
N LYS A 82 -3.75 10.70 -8.40
CA LYS A 82 -3.52 11.45 -7.14
C LYS A 82 -3.72 10.59 -5.90
N ASN A 83 -4.75 9.73 -5.90
CA ASN A 83 -5.06 8.83 -4.78
C ASN A 83 -4.04 7.69 -4.74
N MET A 84 -3.60 7.21 -5.91
CA MET A 84 -2.50 6.25 -5.98
C MET A 84 -1.21 6.82 -5.36
N ILE A 85 -0.85 8.07 -5.62
CA ILE A 85 0.36 8.70 -5.07
C ILE A 85 0.32 8.74 -3.54
N THR A 86 -0.80 9.16 -2.96
CA THR A 86 -0.95 9.22 -1.50
C THR A 86 -0.97 7.86 -0.82
N GLY A 87 -1.51 6.83 -1.49
CA GLY A 87 -1.50 5.46 -0.96
C GLY A 87 -0.14 4.77 -1.11
N THR A 88 0.51 4.95 -2.26
CA THR A 88 1.78 4.29 -2.58
C THR A 88 2.94 4.85 -1.78
N SER A 89 2.90 6.12 -1.36
CA SER A 89 3.93 6.73 -0.52
C SER A 89 4.04 6.08 0.88
N GLN A 90 3.01 5.35 1.31
CA GLN A 90 3.00 4.65 2.60
C GLN A 90 3.30 3.14 2.46
N ALA A 91 3.41 2.63 1.23
CA ALA A 91 3.49 1.20 0.97
C ALA A 91 4.93 0.67 1.08
N ASP A 92 5.12 -0.39 1.85
CA ASP A 92 6.42 -1.07 1.98
C ASP A 92 6.72 -2.00 0.80
N CYS A 93 5.67 -2.49 0.14
CA CYS A 93 5.72 -3.38 -1.01
C CYS A 93 4.55 -3.09 -1.97
N GLY A 94 4.80 -3.21 -3.27
CA GLY A 94 3.76 -3.17 -4.30
C GLY A 94 3.37 -4.58 -4.75
N ILE A 95 2.08 -4.80 -5.01
CA ILE A 95 1.60 -6.02 -5.68
C ILE A 95 1.05 -5.63 -7.05
N LEU A 96 1.75 -6.02 -8.11
CA LEU A 96 1.37 -5.77 -9.49
C LEU A 96 0.52 -6.93 -10.01
N ILE A 97 -0.77 -6.67 -10.19
CA ILE A 97 -1.71 -7.65 -10.74
C ILE A 97 -1.71 -7.55 -12.27
N ILE A 98 -1.32 -8.63 -12.94
CA ILE A 98 -1.27 -8.77 -14.39
C ILE A 98 -2.37 -9.72 -14.84
N ALA A 99 -3.14 -9.38 -15.87
CA ALA A 99 -4.09 -10.34 -16.45
C ALA A 99 -3.37 -11.27 -17.44
N ALA A 100 -3.63 -12.58 -17.36
CA ALA A 100 -3.02 -13.57 -18.25
C ALA A 100 -3.74 -13.72 -19.59
N GLY A 101 -5.02 -13.34 -19.64
CA GLY A 101 -5.86 -13.46 -20.83
C GLY A 101 -5.27 -12.79 -22.06
N THR A 102 -5.43 -13.41 -23.22
CA THR A 102 -5.01 -12.86 -24.51
C THR A 102 -5.78 -11.56 -24.80
N GLY A 103 -5.07 -10.52 -25.23
CA GLY A 103 -5.59 -9.17 -25.43
C GLY A 103 -5.57 -8.33 -24.16
N GLU A 104 -5.92 -8.91 -23.00
CA GLU A 104 -5.89 -8.18 -21.72
C GLU A 104 -4.45 -7.88 -21.27
N PHE A 105 -3.55 -8.86 -21.42
CA PHE A 105 -2.14 -8.69 -21.08
C PHE A 105 -1.49 -7.61 -21.95
N GLU A 106 -1.68 -7.71 -23.26
CA GLU A 106 -1.09 -6.83 -24.26
C GLU A 106 -1.60 -5.39 -24.10
N ALA A 107 -2.90 -5.22 -23.78
CA ALA A 107 -3.46 -3.91 -23.45
C ALA A 107 -2.80 -3.30 -22.20
N GLY A 108 -2.58 -4.10 -21.14
CA GLY A 108 -2.00 -3.66 -19.89
C GLY A 108 -0.53 -3.22 -19.99
N ILE A 109 0.28 -3.91 -20.80
CA ILE A 109 1.71 -3.63 -20.97
C ILE A 109 2.04 -2.68 -22.13
N SER A 110 1.04 -2.29 -22.92
CA SER A 110 1.16 -1.31 -23.99
C SER A 110 1.73 0.02 -23.47
N LYS A 111 2.18 0.90 -24.39
CA LYS A 111 2.73 2.22 -24.02
C LYS A 111 1.74 3.08 -23.23
N ASP A 112 0.45 2.94 -23.52
CA ASP A 112 -0.66 3.62 -22.85
C ASP A 112 -1.26 2.82 -21.70
N GLY A 113 -0.70 1.63 -21.46
CA GLY A 113 -1.15 0.67 -20.46
C GLY A 113 -0.75 1.06 -19.05
N GLN A 114 -1.68 0.86 -18.12
CA GLN A 114 -1.55 1.28 -16.72
C GLN A 114 -0.52 0.47 -15.94
N THR A 115 -0.24 -0.78 -16.34
CA THR A 115 0.69 -1.65 -15.62
C THR A 115 2.08 -1.02 -15.54
N ARG A 116 2.55 -0.45 -16.65
CA ARG A 116 3.88 0.18 -16.72
C ARG A 116 3.91 1.49 -15.94
N GLU A 117 2.86 2.29 -16.06
CA GLU A 117 2.71 3.55 -15.34
C GLU A 117 2.68 3.34 -13.82
N HIS A 118 1.89 2.37 -13.34
CA HIS A 118 1.81 2.04 -11.92
C HIS A 118 3.14 1.51 -11.36
N ALA A 119 3.85 0.67 -12.11
CA ALA A 119 5.17 0.21 -11.70
C ALA A 119 6.18 1.38 -11.60
N LEU A 120 6.14 2.31 -12.57
CA LEU A 120 6.98 3.51 -12.55
C LEU A 120 6.66 4.43 -11.37
N LEU A 121 5.37 4.65 -11.09
CA LEU A 121 4.92 5.44 -9.94
C LEU A 121 5.37 4.80 -8.63
N ALA A 122 5.17 3.50 -8.45
CA ALA A 122 5.62 2.77 -7.26
C ALA A 122 7.12 2.91 -7.03
N PHE A 123 7.92 2.71 -8.09
CA PHE A 123 9.37 2.85 -8.00
C PHE A 123 9.78 4.29 -7.65
N THR A 124 9.16 5.29 -8.27
CA THR A 124 9.47 6.71 -8.04
C THR A 124 9.14 7.14 -6.62
N LEU A 125 8.04 6.61 -6.06
CA LEU A 125 7.56 6.93 -4.71
C LEU A 125 8.29 6.19 -3.59
N GLY A 126 9.31 5.40 -3.91
CA GLY A 126 10.15 4.75 -2.90
C GLY A 126 9.82 3.28 -2.64
N VAL A 127 8.82 2.70 -3.31
CA VAL A 127 8.51 1.27 -3.18
C VAL A 127 9.62 0.48 -3.88
N ARG A 128 10.40 -0.28 -3.11
CA ARG A 128 11.54 -1.07 -3.62
C ARG A 128 11.25 -2.56 -3.71
N GLN A 129 10.23 -3.03 -3.00
CA GLN A 129 9.78 -4.42 -3.05
C GLN A 129 8.55 -4.53 -3.93
N LEU A 130 8.55 -5.51 -4.84
CA LEU A 130 7.46 -5.73 -5.76
C LEU A 130 7.16 -7.23 -5.83
N ILE A 131 5.88 -7.58 -5.85
CA ILE A 131 5.35 -8.92 -6.13
C ILE A 131 4.55 -8.81 -7.42
N VAL A 132 4.72 -9.74 -8.35
CA VAL A 132 3.91 -9.81 -9.57
C VAL A 132 2.97 -10.99 -9.47
N ALA A 133 1.67 -10.74 -9.49
CA ALA A 133 0.66 -11.80 -9.52
C ALA A 133 0.03 -11.87 -10.91
N ILE A 134 0.26 -12.97 -11.61
CA ILE A 134 -0.28 -13.25 -12.94
C ILE A 134 -1.66 -13.90 -12.74
N ASN A 135 -2.68 -13.06 -12.81
CA ASN A 135 -4.07 -13.37 -12.50
C ASN A 135 -4.85 -13.85 -13.73
N LYS A 136 -6.02 -14.44 -13.50
CA LYS A 136 -6.89 -15.05 -14.53
C LYS A 136 -6.23 -16.23 -15.26
N MET A 137 -5.39 -17.01 -14.59
CA MET A 137 -4.77 -18.21 -15.20
C MET A 137 -5.82 -19.22 -15.69
N ASP A 138 -6.98 -19.28 -15.05
CA ASP A 138 -8.15 -20.04 -15.46
C ASP A 138 -8.61 -19.71 -16.90
N SER A 139 -8.58 -18.43 -17.30
CA SER A 139 -8.93 -18.00 -18.65
C SER A 139 -7.96 -18.51 -19.74
N THR A 140 -6.75 -18.87 -19.34
CA THR A 140 -5.71 -19.42 -20.22
C THR A 140 -5.54 -20.92 -20.09
N LYS A 141 -6.52 -21.59 -19.45
CA LYS A 141 -6.47 -23.03 -19.12
C LYS A 141 -5.20 -23.41 -18.37
N TYR A 142 -4.73 -22.53 -17.48
CA TYR A 142 -3.55 -22.75 -16.65
C TYR A 142 -2.26 -23.06 -17.45
N SER A 143 -2.10 -22.43 -18.62
CA SER A 143 -0.98 -22.68 -19.54
C SER A 143 0.37 -22.20 -19.02
N GLU A 144 1.33 -23.12 -18.89
CA GLU A 144 2.73 -22.83 -18.52
C GLU A 144 3.42 -21.93 -19.57
N ALA A 145 3.19 -22.19 -20.85
CA ALA A 145 3.79 -21.42 -21.93
C ALA A 145 3.39 -19.95 -21.87
N ARG A 146 2.10 -19.68 -21.60
CA ARG A 146 1.58 -18.31 -21.45
C ARG A 146 2.13 -17.62 -20.20
N TYR A 147 2.23 -18.35 -19.08
CA TYR A 147 2.88 -17.83 -17.88
C TYR A 147 4.33 -17.40 -18.15
N ASN A 148 5.12 -18.27 -18.79
CA ASN A 148 6.53 -18.00 -19.08
C ASN A 148 6.73 -16.81 -20.04
N GLU A 149 5.84 -16.66 -21.03
CA GLU A 149 5.79 -15.50 -21.91
C GLU A 149 5.58 -14.20 -21.12
N ILE A 150 4.55 -14.17 -20.28
CA ILE A 150 4.22 -13.00 -19.43
C ILE A 150 5.37 -12.67 -18.49
N VAL A 151 5.95 -13.67 -17.82
CA VAL A 151 7.09 -13.49 -16.92
C VAL A 151 8.26 -12.82 -17.66
N LYS A 152 8.57 -13.26 -18.88
CA LYS A 152 9.67 -12.69 -19.67
C LYS A 152 9.41 -11.23 -20.02
N GLU A 153 8.22 -10.90 -20.52
CA GLU A 153 7.86 -9.53 -20.91
C GLU A 153 7.77 -8.57 -19.73
N VAL A 154 7.11 -9.00 -18.65
CA VAL A 154 6.98 -8.19 -17.43
C VAL A 154 8.34 -8.00 -16.77
N SER A 155 9.19 -9.02 -16.73
CA SER A 155 10.58 -8.91 -16.25
C SER A 155 11.37 -7.86 -17.02
N GLY A 156 11.26 -7.85 -18.35
CA GLY A 156 11.88 -6.82 -19.18
C GLY A 156 11.35 -5.42 -18.89
N SER A 157 10.05 -5.30 -18.64
CA SER A 157 9.39 -4.02 -18.36
C SER A 157 9.74 -3.45 -16.98
N ILE A 158 9.67 -4.25 -15.92
CA ILE A 158 10.02 -3.80 -14.55
C ILE A 158 11.52 -3.51 -14.42
N LYS A 159 12.37 -4.22 -15.19
CA LYS A 159 13.80 -3.92 -15.28
C LYS A 159 14.07 -2.53 -15.86
N LYS A 160 13.33 -2.12 -16.88
CA LYS A 160 13.41 -0.76 -17.46
C LYS A 160 12.93 0.32 -16.49
N VAL A 161 11.99 -0.02 -15.62
CA VAL A 161 11.53 0.89 -14.55
C VAL A 161 12.59 1.06 -13.46
N GLY A 162 13.35 0.00 -13.14
CA GLY A 162 14.43 0.03 -12.17
C GLY A 162 14.39 -1.09 -11.12
N PHE A 163 13.35 -1.92 -11.12
CA PHE A 163 13.29 -3.10 -10.26
C PHE A 163 14.26 -4.19 -10.75
N ASN A 164 14.83 -4.96 -9.83
CA ASN A 164 15.57 -6.17 -10.18
C ASN A 164 14.58 -7.35 -10.33
N PRO A 165 14.38 -7.93 -11.53
CA PRO A 165 13.41 -9.03 -11.69
C PRO A 165 13.72 -10.26 -10.83
N LYS A 166 14.99 -10.49 -10.46
CA LYS A 166 15.38 -11.61 -9.60
C LYS A 166 14.89 -11.49 -8.16
N SER A 167 14.63 -10.25 -7.70
CA SER A 167 14.09 -9.98 -6.36
C SER A 167 12.57 -9.86 -6.36
N VAL A 168 11.90 -10.20 -7.47
CA VAL A 168 10.45 -10.08 -7.65
C VAL A 168 9.87 -11.48 -7.83
N PRO A 169 9.03 -11.98 -6.89
CA PRO A 169 8.32 -13.23 -7.09
C PRO A 169 7.21 -13.05 -8.12
N PHE A 170 7.12 -14.01 -9.05
CA PHE A 170 6.07 -14.11 -10.06
C PHE A 170 5.12 -15.25 -9.71
N VAL A 171 3.92 -14.93 -9.24
CA VAL A 171 2.96 -15.92 -8.74
C VAL A 171 1.81 -16.07 -9.74
N PRO A 172 1.62 -17.24 -10.38
CA PRO A 172 0.43 -17.50 -11.18
C PRO A 172 -0.76 -17.76 -10.26
N ILE A 173 -1.83 -16.99 -10.40
CA ILE A 173 -3.02 -17.07 -9.54
C ILE A 173 -4.32 -17.06 -10.35
N SER A 174 -5.40 -17.50 -9.71
CA SER A 174 -6.76 -17.10 -10.06
C SER A 174 -7.42 -16.47 -8.85
N GLY A 175 -7.55 -15.14 -8.85
CA GLY A 175 -8.22 -14.44 -7.75
C GLY A 175 -9.70 -14.81 -7.61
N TRP A 176 -10.33 -15.33 -8.67
CA TRP A 176 -11.71 -15.78 -8.65
C TRP A 176 -11.85 -17.16 -8.02
N ASN A 177 -11.07 -18.14 -8.52
CA ASN A 177 -11.16 -19.53 -8.08
C ASN A 177 -10.36 -19.82 -6.80
N GLY A 178 -9.41 -18.95 -6.44
CA GLY A 178 -8.55 -19.12 -5.27
C GLY A 178 -7.22 -19.85 -5.55
N ASP A 179 -6.94 -20.21 -6.80
CA ASP A 179 -5.71 -20.93 -7.19
C ASP A 179 -4.45 -20.14 -6.78
N ASN A 180 -3.54 -20.80 -6.05
CA ASN A 180 -2.28 -20.23 -5.54
C ASN A 180 -2.44 -18.94 -4.71
N MET A 181 -3.64 -18.68 -4.18
CA MET A 181 -3.88 -17.51 -3.33
C MET A 181 -3.34 -17.75 -1.92
N LEU A 182 -3.88 -18.77 -1.24
CA LEU A 182 -3.45 -19.20 0.10
C LEU A 182 -2.86 -20.61 0.10
N GLU A 183 -3.36 -21.46 -0.80
CA GLU A 183 -2.98 -22.87 -0.93
C GLU A 183 -2.49 -23.15 -2.36
N GLU A 184 -1.66 -24.17 -2.52
CA GLU A 184 -1.17 -24.62 -3.82
C GLU A 184 -2.32 -25.11 -4.70
N SER A 185 -2.34 -24.64 -5.95
CA SER A 185 -3.36 -25.04 -6.92
C SER A 185 -3.05 -26.42 -7.51
N PRO A 186 -4.03 -27.35 -7.51
CA PRO A 186 -3.91 -28.61 -8.23
C PRO A 186 -3.94 -28.43 -9.76
N ASN A 187 -4.39 -27.27 -10.26
CA ASN A 187 -4.52 -26.98 -11.69
C ASN A 187 -3.19 -26.59 -12.36
N MET A 188 -2.14 -26.34 -11.58
CA MET A 188 -0.83 -25.89 -12.08
C MET A 188 0.31 -26.79 -11.55
N PRO A 189 0.32 -28.10 -11.83
CA PRO A 189 1.35 -29.03 -11.31
C PRO A 189 2.77 -28.76 -11.86
N TRP A 190 2.84 -28.02 -12.98
CA TRP A 190 4.09 -27.55 -13.59
C TRP A 190 4.74 -26.43 -12.75
N PHE A 191 3.96 -25.65 -12.01
CA PHE A 191 4.48 -24.54 -11.22
C PHE A 191 5.17 -25.06 -9.95
N LYS A 192 6.51 -25.01 -9.94
CA LYS A 192 7.32 -25.47 -8.80
C LYS A 192 7.45 -24.47 -7.66
N GLY A 193 6.97 -23.24 -7.88
CA GLY A 193 7.06 -22.14 -6.94
C GLY A 193 7.80 -20.95 -7.54
N TRP A 194 7.60 -19.79 -6.92
CA TRP A 194 8.35 -18.58 -7.17
C TRP A 194 9.64 -18.59 -6.34
N THR A 195 10.65 -17.86 -6.82
CA THR A 195 11.89 -17.61 -6.08
C THR A 195 12.14 -16.11 -6.05
N LYS A 196 12.61 -15.60 -4.91
CA LYS A 196 13.01 -14.21 -4.70
C LYS A 196 14.42 -14.20 -4.13
N GLU A 197 15.35 -13.59 -4.85
CA GLU A 197 16.69 -13.27 -4.34
C GLU A 197 16.62 -12.02 -3.46
N SER A 198 17.26 -12.07 -2.29
CA SER A 198 17.42 -10.90 -1.42
C SER A 198 18.76 -10.91 -0.71
N LYS A 199 19.13 -9.78 -0.10
CA LYS A 199 20.36 -9.67 0.70
C LYS A 199 20.34 -10.57 1.94
N ALA A 200 19.16 -10.89 2.46
CA ALA A 200 18.98 -11.77 3.61
C ALA A 200 18.93 -13.26 3.24
N GLY A 201 18.99 -13.59 1.95
CA GLY A 201 18.96 -14.96 1.43
C GLY A 201 17.80 -15.22 0.47
N ASN A 202 17.90 -16.28 -0.31
CA ASN A 202 16.86 -16.64 -1.28
C ASN A 202 15.64 -17.19 -0.55
N LYS A 203 14.46 -16.69 -0.92
CA LYS A 203 13.17 -17.20 -0.45
C LYS A 203 12.43 -17.86 -1.60
N THR A 204 11.73 -18.94 -1.31
CA THR A 204 10.88 -19.66 -2.26
C THR A 204 9.50 -19.89 -1.65
N GLY A 205 8.49 -19.99 -2.49
CA GLY A 205 7.14 -20.35 -2.08
C GLY A 205 6.29 -20.65 -3.29
N LYS A 206 5.02 -20.98 -3.08
CA LYS A 206 4.07 -21.34 -4.13
C LYS A 206 2.86 -20.42 -4.17
N THR A 207 2.50 -19.80 -3.06
CA THR A 207 1.26 -19.01 -2.97
C THR A 207 1.54 -17.51 -2.92
N LEU A 208 0.50 -16.72 -3.19
CA LEU A 208 0.55 -15.27 -3.06
C LEU A 208 0.70 -14.87 -1.58
N LEU A 209 0.04 -15.58 -0.66
CA LEU A 209 0.17 -15.35 0.77
C LEU A 209 1.62 -15.56 1.24
N GLU A 210 2.29 -16.62 0.79
CA GLU A 210 3.71 -16.85 1.09
C GLU A 210 4.61 -15.76 0.49
N ALA A 211 4.27 -15.24 -0.70
CA ALA A 211 5.03 -14.14 -1.30
C ALA A 211 4.92 -12.85 -0.48
N ILE A 212 3.74 -12.59 0.09
CA ILE A 212 3.49 -11.47 1.01
C ILE A 212 4.24 -11.69 2.34
N ASP A 213 4.19 -12.89 2.89
CA ASP A 213 4.93 -13.24 4.12
C ASP A 213 6.47 -13.22 3.93
N ALA A 214 6.93 -13.36 2.68
CA ALA A 214 8.32 -13.24 2.29
C ALA A 214 8.81 -11.78 2.08
N ILE A 215 7.93 -10.78 2.21
CA ILE A 215 8.30 -9.36 2.25
C ILE A 215 9.32 -9.15 3.38
N GLU A 216 10.35 -8.37 3.06
CA GLU A 216 11.33 -7.96 4.05
C GLU A 216 10.81 -6.71 4.76
N PRO A 217 10.84 -6.65 6.10
CA PRO A 217 10.46 -5.43 6.79
C PRO A 217 11.32 -4.26 6.28
N PRO A 218 10.73 -3.11 5.95
CA PRO A 218 11.52 -1.93 5.61
C PRO A 218 12.43 -1.58 6.79
N VAL A 219 13.63 -1.08 6.49
CA VAL A 219 14.48 -0.51 7.54
C VAL A 219 13.80 0.77 8.03
N ARG A 220 13.17 0.69 9.20
CA ARG A 220 12.56 1.86 9.84
C ARG A 220 13.67 2.85 10.18
N PRO A 221 13.63 4.10 9.67
CA PRO A 221 14.71 5.07 9.82
C PRO A 221 14.69 5.72 11.22
N SER A 222 14.75 4.90 12.28
CA SER A 222 14.71 5.37 13.67
C SER A 222 15.96 6.17 14.05
N ASP A 223 17.09 5.89 13.40
CA ASP A 223 18.36 6.59 13.64
C ASP A 223 18.45 7.94 12.91
N LYS A 224 17.49 8.26 12.03
CA LYS A 224 17.46 9.54 11.33
C LYS A 224 16.81 10.63 12.21
N PRO A 225 17.03 11.92 11.92
CA PRO A 225 16.33 13.01 12.59
C PRO A 225 14.80 12.87 12.53
N LEU A 226 14.10 13.35 13.57
CA LEU A 226 12.64 13.27 13.64
C LEU A 226 12.00 14.08 12.51
N ARG A 227 11.10 13.43 11.74
CA ARG A 227 10.17 14.09 10.81
C ARG A 227 8.79 13.47 10.98
N LEU A 228 7.83 14.29 11.41
CA LEU A 228 6.45 13.89 11.64
C LEU A 228 5.54 14.94 10.98
N PRO A 229 5.14 14.73 9.71
CA PRO A 229 4.17 15.58 9.03
C PRO A 229 2.80 15.48 9.70
N LEU A 230 2.20 16.64 10.01
CA LEU A 230 0.90 16.71 10.66
C LEU A 230 -0.22 16.39 9.66
N GLN A 231 -1.04 15.41 10.03
CA GLN A 231 -2.28 15.08 9.33
C GLN A 231 -3.41 15.99 9.81
N ASP A 232 -3.57 16.14 11.14
CA ASP A 232 -4.61 16.97 11.75
C ASP A 232 -4.14 17.55 13.08
N VAL A 233 -4.86 18.56 13.59
CA VAL A 233 -4.59 19.20 14.88
C VAL A 233 -5.89 19.41 15.63
N TYR A 234 -5.99 18.84 16.84
CA TYR A 234 -7.19 18.90 17.66
C TYR A 234 -6.98 19.74 18.93
N LYS A 235 -8.08 20.32 19.43
CA LYS A 235 -8.15 20.90 20.77
C LYS A 235 -9.00 19.98 21.64
N ILE A 236 -8.38 19.35 22.63
CA ILE A 236 -9.07 18.45 23.55
C ILE A 236 -9.22 19.15 24.91
N GLY A 237 -10.44 19.22 25.43
CA GLY A 237 -10.73 19.82 26.73
C GLY A 237 -9.95 19.12 27.85
N GLY A 238 -9.28 19.89 28.72
CA GLY A 238 -8.47 19.36 29.82
C GLY A 238 -7.06 18.87 29.43
N ILE A 239 -6.82 18.58 28.15
CA ILE A 239 -5.52 18.09 27.63
C ILE A 239 -4.75 19.22 26.94
N GLY A 240 -5.44 20.00 26.09
CA GLY A 240 -4.84 21.08 25.31
C GLY A 240 -4.79 20.76 23.81
N THR A 241 -3.69 21.14 23.16
CA THR A 241 -3.49 20.95 21.72
C THR A 241 -2.84 19.61 21.45
N VAL A 242 -3.45 18.81 20.56
CA VAL A 242 -3.01 17.47 20.20
C VAL A 242 -2.89 17.37 18.68
N PRO A 243 -1.67 17.52 18.12
CA PRO A 243 -1.39 17.19 16.73
C PRO A 243 -1.37 15.68 16.52
N VAL A 244 -1.78 15.26 15.33
CA VAL A 244 -1.79 13.86 14.89
C VAL A 244 -1.03 13.74 13.58
N GLY A 245 -0.21 12.71 13.45
CA GLY A 245 0.49 12.40 12.21
C GLY A 245 1.27 11.11 12.26
N ARG A 246 1.89 10.78 11.14
CA ARG A 246 2.74 9.59 11.00
C ARG A 246 4.19 9.96 11.24
N VAL A 247 4.89 9.19 12.07
CA VAL A 247 6.34 9.32 12.20
C VAL A 247 6.99 8.77 10.94
N GLU A 248 7.63 9.62 10.13
CA GLU A 248 8.29 9.19 8.89
C GLU A 248 9.76 8.83 9.13
N THR A 249 10.45 9.62 9.96
CA THR A 249 11.83 9.35 10.38
C THR A 249 12.05 9.73 11.83
N GLY A 250 13.05 9.12 12.47
CA GLY A 250 13.38 9.35 13.88
C GLY A 250 12.35 8.80 14.85
N VAL A 251 12.43 9.26 16.10
CA VAL A 251 11.58 8.81 17.20
C VAL A 251 11.02 10.03 17.91
N ILE A 252 9.76 9.97 18.35
CA ILE A 252 9.12 10.99 19.19
C ILE A 252 8.86 10.43 20.60
N LYS A 253 9.20 11.18 21.63
CA LYS A 253 9.03 10.79 23.04
C LYS A 253 8.47 11.95 23.86
N ALA A 254 7.82 11.61 24.96
CA ALA A 254 7.51 12.61 25.99
C ALA A 254 8.80 13.26 26.50
N GLY A 255 8.75 14.57 26.75
CA GLY A 255 9.88 15.40 27.18
C GLY A 255 10.76 15.93 26.04
N MET A 256 10.56 15.49 24.79
CA MET A 256 11.28 16.06 23.65
C MET A 256 10.85 17.51 23.39
N ILE A 257 11.82 18.35 23.04
CA ILE A 257 11.56 19.71 22.57
C ILE A 257 11.49 19.65 21.04
N VAL A 258 10.32 19.89 20.48
CA VAL A 258 10.04 19.79 19.06
C VAL A 258 9.82 21.16 18.43
N ASN A 259 10.16 21.29 17.14
CA ASN A 259 9.91 22.45 16.31
C ASN A 259 8.95 22.11 15.18
N PHE A 260 8.01 23.01 14.90
CA PHE A 260 7.04 22.89 13.80
C PHE A 260 7.41 23.82 12.65
N ALA A 261 7.78 23.26 11.50
CA ALA A 261 8.02 24.01 10.27
C ALA A 261 6.76 24.06 9.39
N PRO A 262 6.53 25.14 8.63
CA PRO A 262 7.34 26.36 8.54
C PRO A 262 7.04 27.41 9.63
N ALA A 263 6.05 27.18 10.51
CA ALA A 263 5.61 28.16 11.52
C ALA A 263 6.71 28.56 12.54
N ASN A 264 7.75 27.74 12.66
CA ASN A 264 8.89 27.89 13.57
C ASN A 264 8.48 28.02 15.05
N VAL A 265 7.47 27.25 15.44
CA VAL A 265 6.97 27.16 16.81
C VAL A 265 7.69 26.02 17.51
N THR A 266 8.34 26.31 18.64
CA THR A 266 9.05 25.31 19.45
C THR A 266 8.31 25.05 20.76
N THR A 267 8.15 23.78 21.14
CA THR A 267 7.45 23.38 22.37
C THR A 267 7.91 22.01 22.86
N GLU A 268 7.53 21.66 24.08
CA GLU A 268 7.79 20.36 24.69
C GLU A 268 6.61 19.41 24.48
N VAL A 269 6.90 18.18 24.06
CA VAL A 269 5.94 17.08 23.97
C VAL A 269 5.66 16.53 25.37
N LYS A 270 4.39 16.42 25.78
CA LYS A 270 4.02 15.93 27.12
C LYS A 270 3.67 14.45 27.15
N SER A 271 2.95 13.99 26.15
CA SER A 271 2.59 12.58 25.99
C SER A 271 2.54 12.25 24.51
N VAL A 272 2.73 10.98 24.19
CA VAL A 272 2.53 10.41 22.85
C VAL A 272 1.57 9.25 23.04
N GLU A 273 0.56 9.16 22.18
CA GLU A 273 -0.52 8.19 22.25
C GLU A 273 -0.81 7.60 20.86
N MET A 274 -1.17 6.32 20.82
CA MET A 274 -1.66 5.64 19.63
C MET A 274 -2.87 4.78 20.03
N HIS A 275 -3.97 4.89 19.30
CA HIS A 275 -5.21 4.15 19.60
C HIS A 275 -5.71 4.28 21.06
N HIS A 276 -5.56 5.48 21.66
CA HIS A 276 -5.91 5.78 23.06
C HIS A 276 -5.05 5.08 24.13
N GLU A 277 -3.93 4.48 23.74
CA GLU A 277 -2.92 3.97 24.65
C GLU A 277 -1.69 4.87 24.64
N GLN A 278 -1.14 5.13 25.83
CA GLN A 278 0.05 5.95 25.98
C GLN A 278 1.30 5.16 25.57
N LEU A 279 2.11 5.75 24.70
CA LEU A 279 3.37 5.19 24.24
C LEU A 279 4.55 5.80 25.00
N VAL A 280 5.57 4.98 25.25
CA VAL A 280 6.88 5.44 25.73
C VAL A 280 7.59 6.24 24.63
N GLU A 281 7.48 5.75 23.40
CA GLU A 281 8.03 6.37 22.20
C GLU A 281 7.17 6.02 20.98
N GLY A 282 7.07 6.94 20.02
CA GLY A 282 6.53 6.67 18.69
C GLY A 282 7.67 6.50 17.70
N VAL A 283 7.66 5.39 16.95
CA VAL A 283 8.73 5.02 16.01
C VAL A 283 8.26 5.17 14.56
N PRO A 284 9.16 5.15 13.55
CA PRO A 284 8.76 5.34 12.16
C PRO A 284 7.69 4.33 11.73
N GLY A 285 6.63 4.81 11.08
CA GLY A 285 5.47 4.04 10.67
C GLY A 285 4.24 4.20 11.58
N ASP A 286 4.44 4.60 12.84
CA ASP A 286 3.34 4.75 13.79
C ASP A 286 2.54 6.03 13.49
N ASN A 287 1.20 5.91 13.58
CA ASN A 287 0.30 7.06 13.55
C ASN A 287 -0.01 7.46 14.98
N VAL A 288 0.55 8.59 15.42
CA VAL A 288 0.50 9.02 16.82
C VAL A 288 -0.20 10.36 16.97
N GLY A 289 -0.94 10.50 18.07
CA GLY A 289 -1.34 11.79 18.61
C GLY A 289 -0.39 12.16 19.75
N PHE A 290 -0.01 13.43 19.86
CA PHE A 290 0.89 13.85 20.94
C PHE A 290 0.47 15.19 21.55
N ASN A 291 0.55 15.30 22.87
CA ASN A 291 0.20 16.54 23.56
C ASN A 291 1.37 17.52 23.52
N VAL A 292 1.09 18.79 23.20
CA VAL A 292 2.06 19.89 23.31
C VAL A 292 1.54 21.03 24.17
N LYS A 293 2.43 21.66 24.95
CA LYS A 293 2.09 22.83 25.78
C LYS A 293 2.23 24.14 25.03
N ASN A 294 1.48 25.16 25.46
CA ASN A 294 1.65 26.56 25.05
C ASN A 294 1.61 26.80 23.53
N VAL A 295 0.98 25.90 22.77
CA VAL A 295 0.73 26.03 21.33
C VAL A 295 -0.77 25.99 21.10
N SER A 296 -1.30 26.96 20.38
CA SER A 296 -2.70 26.99 19.96
C SER A 296 -2.90 26.14 18.71
N VAL A 297 -4.10 25.59 18.54
CA VAL A 297 -4.52 24.92 17.29
C VAL A 297 -4.49 25.83 16.06
N LYS A 298 -4.34 27.15 16.25
CA LYS A 298 -4.19 28.13 15.16
C LYS A 298 -2.74 28.32 14.72
N ASP A 299 -1.78 27.96 15.57
CA ASP A 299 -0.35 28.20 15.32
C ASP A 299 0.27 27.12 14.43
N ILE A 300 -0.37 25.95 14.38
CA ILE A 300 0.05 24.79 13.61
C ILE A 300 -1.14 24.19 12.88
N ARG A 301 -0.91 23.59 11.71
CA ARG A 301 -1.97 23.02 10.86
C ARG A 301 -1.49 21.79 10.10
N ARG A 302 -2.44 21.08 9.48
CA ARG A 302 -2.17 20.00 8.51
C ARG A 302 -1.12 20.43 7.50
N GLY A 303 -0.16 19.54 7.24
CA GLY A 303 0.97 19.75 6.33
C GLY A 303 2.18 20.42 6.96
N ASN A 304 2.11 20.95 8.18
CA ASN A 304 3.31 21.33 8.92
C ASN A 304 4.13 20.09 9.29
N VAL A 305 5.43 20.26 9.49
CA VAL A 305 6.34 19.16 9.83
C VAL A 305 6.89 19.38 11.24
N CYS A 306 6.57 18.46 12.14
CA CYS A 306 7.18 18.38 13.47
C CYS A 306 8.55 17.70 13.37
N SER A 307 9.53 18.22 14.11
CA SER A 307 10.92 17.75 14.13
C SER A 307 11.56 17.98 15.49
N ASP A 308 12.64 17.27 15.81
CA ASP A 308 13.41 17.52 17.02
C ASP A 308 14.17 18.85 16.89
N SER A 309 13.97 19.76 17.84
CA SER A 309 14.65 21.06 17.87
C SER A 309 16.17 20.94 18.00
N LYS A 310 16.66 19.83 18.57
CA LYS A 310 18.08 19.60 18.86
C LYS A 310 18.82 18.79 17.80
N ASN A 311 18.11 18.15 16.88
CA ASN A 311 18.69 17.25 15.88
C ASN A 311 18.10 17.54 14.51
N ASP A 312 18.80 18.39 13.73
CA ASP A 312 18.40 18.83 12.39
C ASP A 312 16.92 19.24 12.31
N PRO A 313 16.51 20.35 12.95
CA PRO A 313 15.12 20.80 12.93
C PRO A 313 14.67 21.14 11.51
N ALA A 314 13.44 20.76 11.17
CA ALA A 314 12.82 21.09 9.89
C ALA A 314 12.71 22.62 9.73
N LYS A 315 12.81 23.08 8.49
CA LYS A 315 12.80 24.51 8.10
C LYS A 315 11.87 24.73 6.92
N GLU A 316 11.44 25.98 6.76
CA GLU A 316 10.78 26.41 5.54
C GLU A 316 11.74 26.32 4.34
N ALA A 317 11.25 25.81 3.22
CA ALA A 317 12.01 25.77 1.97
C ALA A 317 11.65 27.00 1.13
N GLY A 318 12.64 27.86 0.82
CA GLY A 318 12.43 29.00 -0.09
C GLY A 318 12.25 28.55 -1.55
N SER A 319 13.03 27.57 -1.98
CA SER A 319 12.88 26.86 -3.25
C SER A 319 13.54 25.49 -3.17
N PHE A 320 13.21 24.59 -4.09
CA PHE A 320 13.86 23.28 -4.20
C PHE A 320 13.95 22.84 -5.66
N THR A 321 14.99 22.09 -5.99
CA THR A 321 15.12 21.43 -7.29
C THR A 321 14.60 20.00 -7.16
N ALA A 322 13.74 19.58 -8.07
CA ALA A 322 13.18 18.23 -8.08
C ALA A 322 13.32 17.58 -9.46
N GLN A 323 13.48 16.25 -9.46
CA GLN A 323 13.28 15.47 -10.66
C GLN A 323 11.78 15.30 -10.88
N VAL A 324 11.27 15.88 -11.96
CA VAL A 324 9.86 15.77 -12.34
C VAL A 324 9.74 14.72 -13.43
N ILE A 325 8.92 13.70 -13.18
CA ILE A 325 8.48 12.76 -14.22
C ILE A 325 7.14 13.26 -14.73
N VAL A 326 7.13 13.70 -15.99
CA VAL A 326 5.90 14.10 -16.66
C VAL A 326 5.17 12.84 -17.11
N LEU A 327 4.01 12.60 -16.50
CA LEU A 327 3.10 11.53 -16.92
C LEU A 327 2.41 11.93 -18.23
N ASN A 328 1.87 10.96 -18.97
CA ASN A 328 1.13 11.23 -20.20
C ASN A 328 -0.05 12.17 -19.92
N HIS A 329 -0.04 13.35 -20.53
CA HIS A 329 -1.17 14.27 -20.53
C HIS A 329 -1.54 14.63 -21.98
N PRO A 330 -2.83 14.81 -22.30
CA PRO A 330 -3.21 15.47 -23.55
C PRO A 330 -2.71 16.92 -23.45
N GLY A 331 -1.90 17.34 -24.42
CA GLY A 331 -1.41 18.72 -24.53
C GLY A 331 -2.54 19.71 -24.79
#